data_AF-A0A7J4JS71-F1
#
_entry.id   AF-A0A7J4JS71-F1
#
_cell.length_a   1.000
_cell.length_b   1.000
_cell.length_c   1.000
_cell.angle_alpha   90.00
_cell.angle_beta   90.00
_cell.angle_gamma   90.00
#
_symmetry.space_group_name_H-M   'P 1'
#
loop_
_entity.id
_entity.type
_entity.pdbx_description
1 polymer ?
#
loop_
_entity_poly.entity_id
_entity_poly.type
_entity_poly.pdbx_seq_one_letter_code
_entity_poly.pdbx_strand_id
1 'polypeptide(L)'
;MKMLLFALLVLSGLVFAYAPQSAIVYKNEACGHCTSYISSLYQTLDSIGVKQIEIKDFLSDQEARGDVASIQDKFKVPVELQGHLLTVVDGKYLFEGHFPLELMKKFLVDEAQDFDSLVVTQDSMGDVDSYFHLKDGVIQECPISQPISECDSHAGKSVAGLDVLKVKFDSNALVLALLGVALVVLVLLYSGVIK
;
A
#
# COMPACT_ATOMS: atom_id res chain seq x y z
N MET A 1 -10.55 -4.58 -63.88
CA MET A 1 -9.83 -5.47 -62.95
C MET A 1 -8.63 -4.73 -62.41
N LYS A 2 -8.37 -4.79 -61.08
CA LYS A 2 -7.28 -4.09 -60.35
C LYS A 2 -7.57 -2.65 -59.93
N MET A 3 -8.52 -2.42 -59.02
CA MET A 3 -8.55 -1.18 -58.23
C MET A 3 -9.39 -1.28 -56.94
N LEU A 4 -9.41 -2.45 -56.30
CA LEU A 4 -10.28 -2.67 -55.13
C LEU A 4 -9.63 -3.61 -54.11
N LEU A 5 -8.34 -3.42 -53.84
CA LEU A 5 -7.59 -4.28 -52.91
C LEU A 5 -6.43 -3.53 -52.23
N PHE A 6 -6.69 -2.36 -51.62
CA PHE A 6 -5.63 -1.64 -50.89
C PHE A 6 -6.11 -0.83 -49.66
N ALA A 7 -7.32 -1.07 -49.15
CA ALA A 7 -7.88 -0.33 -48.01
C ALA A 7 -8.17 -1.22 -46.79
N LEU A 8 -7.42 -2.31 -46.59
CA LEU A 8 -7.58 -3.22 -45.44
C LEU A 8 -6.28 -3.42 -44.63
N LEU A 9 -5.28 -2.59 -44.84
CA LEU A 9 -4.06 -2.59 -44.03
C LEU A 9 -4.00 -1.30 -43.21
N VAL A 10 -3.55 -1.39 -41.97
CA VAL A 10 -3.30 -0.28 -41.03
C VAL A 10 -4.49 0.16 -40.16
N LEU A 11 -5.25 -0.79 -39.62
CA LEU A 11 -5.87 -0.63 -38.29
C LEU A 11 -5.41 -1.75 -37.34
N SER A 12 -4.13 -2.13 -37.45
CA SER A 12 -3.47 -2.89 -36.39
C SER A 12 -3.28 -1.92 -35.23
N GLY A 13 -4.28 -1.82 -34.36
CA GLY A 13 -4.17 -1.06 -33.13
C GLY A 13 -2.91 -1.49 -32.39
N LEU A 14 -2.05 -0.52 -32.08
CA LEU A 14 -0.97 -0.74 -31.12
C LEU A 14 -1.65 -1.00 -29.78
N VAL A 15 -1.86 -2.27 -29.47
CA VAL A 15 -2.16 -2.70 -28.10
C VAL A 15 -0.86 -2.48 -27.34
N PHE A 16 -0.74 -1.32 -26.69
CA PHE A 16 0.31 -1.10 -25.72
C PHE A 16 0.01 -2.01 -24.54
N ALA A 17 0.67 -3.18 -24.52
CA ALA A 17 0.66 -4.03 -23.35
C ALA A 17 1.22 -3.22 -22.17
N TYR A 18 0.45 -3.12 -21.09
CA TYR A 18 0.93 -2.51 -19.86
C TYR A 18 2.11 -3.35 -19.35
N ALA A 19 3.27 -2.72 -19.26
CA ALA A 19 4.46 -3.32 -18.67
C ALA A 19 4.82 -2.52 -17.43
N PRO A 20 4.70 -3.09 -16.22
CA PRO A 20 5.08 -2.39 -15.00
C PRO A 20 6.56 -1.99 -15.05
N GLN A 21 6.87 -0.78 -14.62
CA GLN A 21 8.19 -0.17 -14.81
C GLN A 21 9.03 -0.22 -13.53
N SER A 22 8.39 0.00 -12.38
CA SER A 22 9.06 0.05 -11.09
C SER A 22 8.30 -0.68 -9.99
N ALA A 23 9.04 -1.20 -9.02
CA ALA A 23 8.53 -1.78 -7.79
C ALA A 23 9.42 -1.38 -6.61
N ILE A 24 8.80 -1.07 -5.47
CA ILE A 24 9.49 -0.88 -4.20
C ILE A 24 8.92 -1.89 -3.20
N VAL A 25 9.77 -2.71 -2.64
CA VAL A 25 9.43 -3.70 -1.61
C VAL A 25 9.94 -3.19 -0.27
N TYR A 26 9.05 -3.01 0.69
CA TYR A 26 9.38 -2.66 2.05
C TYR A 26 9.25 -3.91 2.92
N LYS A 27 10.34 -4.28 3.60
CA LYS A 27 10.39 -5.45 4.46
C LYS A 27 10.67 -5.09 5.91
N ASN A 28 10.20 -5.94 6.79
CA ASN A 28 10.65 -6.03 8.17
C ASN A 28 11.78 -7.09 8.27
N GLU A 29 13.04 -6.71 8.53
CA GLU A 29 14.13 -7.70 8.70
C GLU A 29 13.92 -8.72 9.82
N ALA A 30 13.13 -8.40 10.85
CA ALA A 30 12.85 -9.34 11.93
C ALA A 30 11.90 -10.47 11.50
N CYS A 31 11.32 -10.40 10.30
CA CYS A 31 10.51 -11.45 9.71
C CYS A 31 11.40 -12.58 9.17
N GLY A 32 11.54 -13.66 9.94
CA GLY A 32 12.39 -14.80 9.57
C GLY A 32 12.01 -15.51 8.26
N HIS A 33 10.75 -15.40 7.81
CA HIS A 33 10.26 -16.05 6.59
C HIS A 33 10.23 -15.12 5.37
N CYS A 34 10.45 -13.82 5.55
CA CYS A 34 10.33 -12.85 4.47
C CYS A 34 11.45 -12.98 3.42
N THR A 35 12.63 -13.47 3.80
CA THR A 35 13.78 -13.57 2.90
C THR A 35 13.51 -14.47 1.68
N SER A 36 12.91 -15.65 1.88
CA SER A 36 12.60 -16.57 0.77
C SER A 36 11.48 -16.03 -0.13
N TYR A 37 10.47 -15.42 0.48
CA TYR A 37 9.39 -14.75 -0.24
C TYR A 37 9.92 -13.60 -1.10
N ILE A 38 10.76 -12.71 -0.55
CA ILE A 38 11.33 -11.56 -1.26
C ILE A 38 12.18 -12.00 -2.46
N SER A 39 12.97 -13.07 -2.30
CA SER A 39 13.74 -13.62 -3.43
C SER A 39 12.83 -14.08 -4.57
N SER A 40 11.71 -14.74 -4.23
CA SER A 40 10.72 -15.21 -5.20
C SER A 40 9.97 -14.04 -5.84
N LEU A 41 9.57 -13.05 -5.03
CA LEU A 41 8.93 -11.82 -5.48
C LEU A 41 9.82 -11.07 -6.48
N TYR A 42 11.10 -10.91 -6.16
CA TYR A 42 12.07 -10.27 -7.05
C TYR A 42 12.13 -10.99 -8.41
N GLN A 43 12.25 -12.32 -8.40
CA GLN A 43 12.26 -13.13 -9.62
C GLN A 43 10.96 -12.99 -10.42
N THR A 44 9.81 -12.99 -9.73
CA THR A 44 8.50 -12.79 -10.36
C THR A 44 8.41 -11.43 -11.06
N LEU A 45 8.77 -10.35 -10.37
CA LEU A 45 8.77 -8.99 -10.92
C LEU A 45 9.75 -8.84 -12.10
N ASP A 46 10.96 -9.38 -11.97
CA ASP A 46 11.94 -9.38 -13.07
C ASP A 46 11.43 -10.18 -14.29
N SER A 47 10.79 -11.33 -14.06
CA SER A 47 10.25 -12.18 -15.13
C SER A 47 9.15 -11.52 -15.98
N ILE A 48 8.42 -10.56 -15.40
CA ILE A 48 7.41 -9.76 -16.11
C ILE A 48 7.95 -8.41 -16.60
N GLY A 49 9.25 -8.18 -16.44
CA GLY A 49 9.95 -7.05 -17.05
C GLY A 49 10.04 -5.80 -16.21
N VAL A 50 9.74 -5.83 -14.90
CA VAL A 50 9.94 -4.69 -14.00
C VAL A 50 11.43 -4.37 -13.92
N LYS A 51 11.82 -3.14 -14.31
CA LYS A 51 13.24 -2.79 -14.46
C LYS A 51 13.85 -2.14 -13.23
N GLN A 52 13.04 -1.45 -12.45
CA GLN A 52 13.49 -0.71 -11.27
C GLN A 52 12.88 -1.34 -10.03
N ILE A 53 13.58 -2.31 -9.44
CA ILE A 53 13.15 -2.98 -8.21
C ILE A 53 14.05 -2.52 -7.07
N GLU A 54 13.47 -1.84 -6.09
CA GLU A 54 14.14 -1.43 -4.85
C GLU A 54 13.62 -2.26 -3.67
N ILE A 55 14.51 -2.63 -2.74
CA ILE A 55 14.14 -3.31 -1.50
C ILE A 55 14.64 -2.44 -0.34
N LYS A 56 13.71 -1.96 0.49
CA LYS A 56 13.97 -1.14 1.67
C LYS A 56 13.58 -1.87 2.95
N ASP A 57 14.26 -1.55 4.05
CA ASP A 57 13.97 -2.13 5.35
C ASP A 57 13.42 -1.08 6.31
N PHE A 58 12.15 -1.18 6.68
CA PHE A 58 11.51 -0.15 7.51
C PHE A 58 11.75 -0.31 9.02
N LEU A 59 12.42 -1.39 9.45
CA LEU A 59 12.89 -1.51 10.84
C LEU A 59 14.20 -0.79 11.05
N SER A 60 15.16 -0.94 10.13
CA SER A 60 16.48 -0.31 10.28
C SER A 60 16.59 1.08 9.65
N ASP A 61 15.73 1.41 8.69
CA ASP A 61 15.73 2.71 8.01
C ASP A 61 14.51 3.57 8.41
N GLN A 62 14.79 4.75 8.97
CA GLN A 62 13.79 5.72 9.40
C GLN A 62 13.04 6.35 8.21
N GLU A 63 13.70 6.58 7.08
CA GLU A 63 13.08 7.10 5.86
C GLU A 63 12.10 6.06 5.31
N ALA A 64 12.54 4.79 5.19
CA ALA A 64 11.68 3.70 4.76
C ALA A 64 10.45 3.51 5.67
N ARG A 65 10.59 3.74 6.99
CA ARG A 65 9.44 3.73 7.91
C ARG A 65 8.46 4.87 7.66
N GLY A 66 8.98 6.07 7.37
CA GLY A 66 8.16 7.22 6.99
C GLY A 66 7.42 6.98 5.66
N ASP A 67 8.10 6.35 4.70
CA ASP A 67 7.52 5.95 3.42
C ASP A 67 6.34 4.98 3.63
N VAL A 68 6.53 3.90 4.39
CA VAL A 68 5.48 2.90 4.67
C VAL A 68 4.24 3.56 5.25
N ALA A 69 4.41 4.41 6.27
CA ALA A 69 3.30 5.13 6.88
C ALA A 69 2.58 6.05 5.89
N SER A 70 3.34 6.74 5.04
CA SER A 70 2.80 7.66 4.02
C SER A 70 2.06 6.90 2.89
N ILE A 71 2.59 5.74 2.48
CA ILE A 71 1.98 4.85 1.49
C ILE A 71 0.64 4.33 2.03
N GLN A 72 0.64 3.77 3.25
CA GLN A 72 -0.57 3.22 3.87
C GLN A 72 -1.63 4.30 4.09
N ASP A 73 -1.25 5.52 4.47
CA ASP A 73 -2.17 6.66 4.56
C ASP A 73 -2.74 7.06 3.18
N LYS A 74 -1.87 7.19 2.16
CA LYS A 74 -2.26 7.52 0.78
C LYS A 74 -3.28 6.52 0.23
N PHE A 75 -3.05 5.23 0.44
CA PHE A 75 -3.92 4.14 0.01
C PHE A 75 -5.09 3.88 0.98
N LYS A 76 -5.16 4.61 2.10
CA LYS A 76 -6.16 4.48 3.16
C LYS A 76 -6.25 3.05 3.71
N VAL A 77 -5.10 2.37 3.81
CA VAL A 77 -5.02 1.00 4.31
C VAL A 77 -5.35 1.01 5.80
N PRO A 78 -6.46 0.38 6.23
CA PRO A 78 -6.82 0.33 7.63
C PRO A 78 -5.85 -0.58 8.39
N VAL A 79 -5.69 -0.35 9.68
CA VAL A 79 -4.67 -1.00 10.51
C VAL A 79 -4.77 -2.53 10.46
N GLU A 80 -5.98 -3.08 10.36
CA GLU A 80 -6.22 -4.52 10.25
C GLU A 80 -5.69 -5.17 8.95
N LEU A 81 -5.35 -4.38 7.93
CA LEU A 81 -4.80 -4.86 6.65
C LEU A 81 -3.29 -4.58 6.48
N GLN A 82 -2.67 -3.86 7.41
CA GLN A 82 -1.25 -3.51 7.36
C GLN A 82 -0.39 -4.72 7.75
N GLY A 83 0.52 -5.14 6.85
CA GLY A 83 1.38 -6.31 7.06
C GLY A 83 2.79 -5.95 7.53
N HIS A 84 3.62 -6.98 7.77
CA HIS A 84 5.06 -6.81 8.02
C HIS A 84 5.90 -6.64 6.74
N LEU A 85 5.26 -6.69 5.58
CA LEU A 85 5.86 -6.53 4.26
C LEU A 85 4.84 -5.87 3.35
N LEU A 86 5.29 -4.97 2.47
CA LEU A 86 4.44 -4.46 1.40
C LEU A 86 5.24 -4.23 0.12
N THR A 87 4.56 -4.33 -1.01
CA THR A 87 5.11 -4.10 -2.35
C THR A 87 4.27 -3.06 -3.07
N VAL A 88 4.91 -2.00 -3.53
CA VAL A 88 4.27 -0.96 -4.35
C VAL A 88 4.79 -1.07 -5.77
N VAL A 89 3.90 -1.28 -6.73
CA VAL A 89 4.23 -1.31 -8.17
C VAL A 89 3.70 -0.03 -8.83
N ASP A 90 4.58 0.64 -9.58
CA ASP A 90 4.35 1.91 -10.30
C ASP A 90 3.71 3.04 -9.45
N GLY A 91 3.81 2.95 -8.12
CA GLY A 91 3.16 3.88 -7.19
C GLY A 91 1.62 3.79 -7.14
N LYS A 92 1.03 2.76 -7.77
CA LYS A 92 -0.41 2.58 -8.00
C LYS A 92 -1.00 1.30 -7.41
N TYR A 93 -0.24 0.22 -7.40
CA TYR A 93 -0.73 -1.08 -6.92
C TYR A 93 0.01 -1.45 -5.64
N LEU A 94 -0.73 -1.61 -4.56
CA LEU A 94 -0.22 -1.94 -3.24
C LEU A 94 -0.61 -3.38 -2.89
N PHE A 95 0.40 -4.19 -2.63
CA PHE A 95 0.28 -5.57 -2.16
C PHE A 95 0.86 -5.66 -0.76
N GLU A 96 0.03 -5.92 0.25
CA GLU A 96 0.42 -6.08 1.65
C GLU A 96 0.57 -7.57 1.99
N GLY A 97 1.55 -7.88 2.85
CA GLY A 97 1.86 -9.22 3.33
C GLY A 97 2.54 -10.13 2.30
N HIS A 98 2.55 -11.43 2.59
CA HIS A 98 3.02 -12.51 1.71
C HIS A 98 2.06 -12.80 0.53
N PHE A 99 1.62 -11.75 -0.17
CA PHE A 99 0.63 -11.86 -1.22
C PHE A 99 0.99 -12.90 -2.31
N PRO A 100 0.06 -13.78 -2.73
CA PRO A 100 0.39 -14.86 -3.66
C PRO A 100 0.93 -14.37 -5.00
N LEU A 101 2.18 -14.76 -5.29
CA LEU A 101 2.96 -14.21 -6.41
C LEU A 101 2.36 -14.49 -7.78
N GLU A 102 1.74 -15.66 -7.97
CA GLU A 102 1.08 -15.99 -9.24
C GLU A 102 -0.17 -15.12 -9.48
N LEU A 103 -0.92 -14.78 -8.43
CA LEU A 103 -2.06 -13.89 -8.53
C LEU A 103 -1.60 -12.45 -8.80
N MET A 104 -0.54 -11.99 -8.10
CA MET A 104 0.09 -10.69 -8.38
C MET A 104 0.56 -10.60 -9.83
N LYS A 105 1.29 -11.63 -10.30
CA LYS A 105 1.81 -11.71 -11.66
C LYS A 105 0.69 -11.64 -12.69
N LYS A 106 -0.35 -12.45 -12.50
CA LYS A 106 -1.52 -12.48 -13.37
C LYS A 106 -2.15 -11.09 -13.45
N PHE A 107 -2.41 -10.46 -12.31
CA PHE A 107 -2.96 -9.10 -12.28
C PHE A 107 -2.07 -8.10 -13.03
N LEU A 108 -0.77 -8.07 -12.74
CA LEU A 108 0.16 -7.10 -13.34
C LEU A 108 0.29 -7.24 -14.86
N VAL A 109 0.12 -8.45 -15.40
CA VAL A 109 0.24 -8.74 -16.83
C VAL A 109 -1.10 -8.59 -17.56
N ASP A 110 -2.18 -9.09 -16.98
CA ASP A 110 -3.46 -9.25 -17.68
C ASP A 110 -4.45 -8.12 -17.39
N GLU A 111 -4.42 -7.54 -16.17
CA GLU A 111 -5.55 -6.78 -15.61
C GLU A 111 -5.16 -5.35 -15.20
N ALA A 112 -3.89 -5.08 -14.88
CA ALA A 112 -3.46 -3.82 -14.27
C ALA A 112 -3.84 -2.57 -15.08
N GLN A 113 -3.90 -2.67 -16.41
CA GLN A 113 -4.30 -1.57 -17.30
C GLN A 113 -5.75 -1.09 -17.10
N ASP A 114 -6.60 -1.93 -16.49
CA ASP A 114 -8.01 -1.62 -16.23
C ASP A 114 -8.21 -0.99 -14.84
N PHE A 115 -7.12 -0.76 -14.09
CA PHE A 115 -7.15 -0.24 -12.73
C PHE A 115 -6.35 1.06 -12.60
N ASP A 116 -6.98 2.10 -12.03
CA ASP A 116 -6.27 3.32 -11.64
C ASP A 116 -5.35 3.09 -10.43
N SER A 117 -5.81 2.27 -9.49
CA SER A 117 -5.10 1.86 -8.28
C SER A 117 -5.65 0.54 -7.74
N LEU A 118 -4.84 -0.19 -6.99
CA LEU A 118 -5.23 -1.44 -6.32
C LEU A 118 -4.65 -1.48 -4.91
N VAL A 119 -5.43 -1.99 -3.96
CA VAL A 119 -4.94 -2.37 -2.62
C VAL A 119 -5.43 -3.77 -2.29
N VAL A 120 -4.50 -4.71 -2.22
CA VAL A 120 -4.80 -6.10 -1.85
C VAL A 120 -3.86 -6.57 -0.76
N THR A 121 -4.36 -7.44 0.11
CA THR A 121 -3.59 -7.96 1.25
C THR A 121 -3.85 -9.43 1.47
N GLN A 122 -2.78 -10.16 1.78
CA GLN A 122 -2.81 -11.55 2.20
C GLN A 122 -1.50 -11.82 2.93
N ASP A 123 -1.56 -12.42 4.12
CA ASP A 123 -0.35 -12.64 4.94
C ASP A 123 -0.31 -14.00 5.67
N SER A 124 -1.14 -14.95 5.24
CA SER A 124 -1.08 -16.34 5.71
C SER A 124 -0.03 -17.11 4.88
N MET A 125 0.86 -17.82 5.57
CA MET A 125 1.93 -18.63 4.97
C MET A 125 1.57 -20.13 4.86
N GLY A 126 0.34 -20.51 5.23
CA GLY A 126 -0.16 -21.88 5.14
C GLY A 126 -0.94 -22.13 3.85
N ASP A 127 -1.97 -22.97 3.93
CA ASP A 127 -2.97 -23.06 2.86
C ASP A 127 -3.79 -21.76 2.85
N VAL A 128 -3.79 -21.09 1.70
CA VAL A 128 -4.42 -19.78 1.50
C VAL A 128 -5.59 -19.94 0.54
N ASP A 129 -6.80 -19.73 1.04
CA ASP A 129 -8.02 -19.84 0.22
C ASP A 129 -8.56 -18.47 -0.22
N SER A 130 -8.15 -17.39 0.45
CA SER A 130 -8.65 -16.04 0.21
C SER A 130 -7.58 -14.95 0.37
N TYR A 131 -7.90 -13.77 -0.16
CA TYR A 131 -7.20 -12.50 0.03
C TYR A 131 -8.22 -11.40 0.31
N PHE A 132 -7.78 -10.24 0.80
CA PHE A 132 -8.64 -9.08 0.95
C PHE A 132 -8.33 -8.00 -0.10
N HIS A 133 -9.37 -7.37 -0.62
CA HIS A 133 -9.31 -6.24 -1.53
C HIS A 133 -9.96 -5.03 -0.85
N LEU A 134 -9.23 -3.93 -0.75
CA LEU A 134 -9.76 -2.66 -0.24
C LEU A 134 -10.18 -1.79 -1.42
N LYS A 135 -11.48 -1.57 -1.55
CA LYS A 135 -12.06 -0.72 -2.60
C LYS A 135 -13.09 0.23 -2.01
N ASP A 136 -12.94 1.52 -2.27
CA ASP A 136 -13.87 2.57 -1.81
C ASP A 136 -14.16 2.53 -0.30
N GLY A 137 -13.15 2.16 0.51
CA GLY A 137 -13.29 2.02 1.98
C GLY A 137 -14.09 0.80 2.41
N VAL A 138 -14.25 -0.19 1.53
CA VAL A 138 -14.87 -1.49 1.80
C VAL A 138 -13.81 -2.57 1.64
N ILE A 139 -13.69 -3.43 2.65
CA ILE A 139 -12.83 -4.61 2.62
C ILE A 139 -13.67 -5.77 2.11
N GLN A 140 -13.31 -6.31 0.95
CA GLN A 140 -13.91 -7.51 0.38
C GLN A 140 -12.96 -8.68 0.58
N GLU A 141 -13.48 -9.81 1.05
CA GLU A 141 -12.73 -11.07 1.06
C GLU A 141 -13.03 -11.82 -0.24
N CYS A 142 -11.98 -12.25 -0.94
CA CYS A 142 -12.08 -12.81 -2.27
C CYS A 142 -11.29 -14.13 -2.37
N PRO A 143 -11.82 -15.16 -3.06
CA PRO A 143 -11.13 -16.43 -3.22
C PRO A 143 -9.83 -16.27 -4.02
N ILE A 144 -8.76 -16.95 -3.62
CA ILE A 144 -7.47 -16.91 -4.33
C ILE A 144 -7.56 -17.52 -5.75
N SER A 145 -8.57 -18.35 -5.98
CA SER A 145 -8.85 -19.00 -7.27
C SER A 145 -9.45 -18.05 -8.30
N GLN A 146 -9.87 -16.85 -7.91
CA GLN A 146 -10.51 -15.88 -8.79
C GLN A 146 -9.56 -14.73 -9.16
N PRO A 147 -9.67 -14.19 -10.39
CA PRO A 147 -9.00 -12.95 -10.79
C PRO A 147 -9.32 -11.79 -9.85
N ILE A 148 -8.39 -10.84 -9.72
CA ILE A 148 -8.60 -9.66 -8.86
C ILE A 148 -9.74 -8.79 -9.38
N SER A 149 -9.88 -8.69 -10.70
CA SER A 149 -11.01 -8.02 -11.38
C SER A 149 -12.40 -8.56 -11.06
N GLU A 150 -12.53 -9.80 -10.58
CA GLU A 150 -13.84 -10.38 -10.24
C GLU A 150 -14.24 -10.17 -8.77
N CYS A 151 -13.34 -9.61 -7.95
CA CYS A 151 -13.51 -9.47 -6.51
C CYS A 151 -14.66 -8.54 -6.10
N ASP A 152 -15.04 -7.58 -6.95
CA ASP A 152 -16.12 -6.63 -6.70
C ASP A 152 -17.48 -7.28 -6.44
N SER A 153 -17.67 -8.52 -6.88
CA SER A 153 -18.92 -9.27 -6.71
C SER A 153 -19.15 -9.82 -5.30
N HIS A 154 -18.15 -9.77 -4.42
CA HIS A 154 -18.22 -10.33 -3.06
C HIS A 154 -18.75 -9.35 -2.03
N ALA A 155 -19.40 -9.88 -1.00
CA ALA A 155 -19.88 -9.08 0.12
C ALA A 155 -18.69 -8.46 0.88
N GLY A 156 -18.74 -7.16 1.08
CA GLY A 156 -17.68 -6.41 1.76
C GLY A 156 -18.09 -5.91 3.14
N LYS A 157 -17.09 -5.76 4.02
CA LYS A 157 -17.23 -5.04 5.29
C LYS A 157 -16.78 -3.60 5.09
N SER A 158 -17.69 -2.65 5.30
CA SER A 158 -17.32 -1.24 5.30
C SER A 158 -16.36 -0.96 6.45
N VAL A 159 -15.29 -0.22 6.16
CA VAL A 159 -14.40 0.39 7.16
C VAL A 159 -15.12 1.61 7.75
N ALA A 160 -16.28 1.40 8.35
CA ALA A 160 -17.02 2.43 9.05
C ALA A 160 -16.34 2.70 10.40
N GLY A 161 -15.68 3.85 10.52
CA GLY A 161 -15.30 4.41 11.82
C GLY A 161 -14.09 3.76 12.47
N LEU A 162 -12.92 3.86 11.85
CA LEU A 162 -11.77 4.35 12.60
C LEU A 162 -11.84 5.88 12.52
N ASP A 163 -12.72 6.45 13.35
CA ASP A 163 -12.45 7.78 13.87
C ASP A 163 -11.03 7.68 14.43
N VAL A 164 -10.05 8.16 13.66
CA VAL A 164 -8.85 8.75 14.23
C VAL A 164 -9.39 9.53 15.41
N LEU A 165 -9.01 9.15 16.63
CA LEU A 165 -9.14 10.02 17.77
C LEU A 165 -8.50 11.32 17.32
N LYS A 166 -9.32 12.24 16.78
CA LYS A 166 -9.04 13.65 16.69
C LYS A 166 -8.97 14.02 18.14
N VAL A 167 -7.81 13.80 18.74
CA VAL A 167 -7.35 14.56 19.87
C VAL A 167 -7.44 15.98 19.35
N LYS A 168 -8.57 16.63 19.63
CA LYS A 168 -8.71 18.07 19.50
C LYS A 168 -7.66 18.59 20.45
N PHE A 169 -6.49 18.93 19.90
CA PHE A 169 -5.57 19.83 20.56
C PHE A 169 -6.33 21.15 20.65
N ASP A 170 -7.03 21.34 21.77
CA ASP A 170 -7.60 22.62 22.12
C ASP A 170 -6.43 23.56 22.35
N SER A 171 -6.13 24.40 21.36
CA SER A 171 -5.03 25.36 21.42
C SER A 171 -5.17 26.27 22.64
N ASN A 172 -6.39 26.47 23.16
CA ASN A 172 -6.61 27.24 24.37
C ASN A 172 -6.13 26.51 25.62
N ALA A 173 -6.23 25.17 25.69
CA ALA A 173 -5.74 24.40 26.83
C ALA A 173 -4.20 24.44 26.92
N LEU A 174 -3.51 24.40 25.77
CA LEU A 174 -2.05 24.55 25.72
C LEU A 174 -1.61 25.97 26.09
N VAL A 175 -2.34 27.00 25.62
CA VAL A 175 -2.07 28.39 25.99
C VAL A 175 -2.34 28.64 27.48
N LEU A 176 -3.41 28.08 28.06
CA LEU A 176 -3.68 28.17 29.49
C LEU A 176 -2.63 27.43 30.33
N ALA A 177 -2.16 26.27 29.88
CA ALA A 177 -1.08 25.54 30.56
C ALA A 177 0.24 26.34 30.53
N LEU A 178 0.60 26.93 29.38
CA LEU A 178 1.81 27.76 29.25
C LEU A 178 1.70 29.06 30.06
N LEU A 179 0.54 29.72 30.08
CA LEU A 179 0.30 30.90 30.92
C LEU A 179 0.33 30.56 32.41
N GLY A 180 -0.21 29.40 32.81
CA GLY A 180 -0.16 28.92 34.18
C GLY A 180 1.27 28.66 34.64
N VAL A 181 2.08 27.99 33.81
CA VAL A 181 3.51 27.76 34.09
C VAL A 181 4.27 29.09 34.17
N ALA A 182 4.02 30.02 33.23
CA ALA A 182 4.65 31.34 33.26
C ALA A 182 4.30 32.12 34.53
N LEU A 183 3.04 32.06 34.99
CA LEU A 183 2.60 32.72 36.22
C LEU A 183 3.28 32.12 37.46
N VAL A 184 3.37 30.79 37.54
CA VAL A 184 4.05 30.09 38.65
C VAL A 184 5.54 30.45 38.67
N VAL A 185 6.21 30.44 37.52
CA VAL A 185 7.61 30.87 37.43
C VAL A 185 7.78 32.33 37.85
N LEU A 186 6.88 33.23 37.43
CA LEU A 186 6.94 34.63 37.82
C LEU A 186 6.76 34.83 39.34
N VAL A 187 5.82 34.09 39.95
CA VAL A 187 5.60 34.09 41.40
C VAL A 187 6.81 33.53 42.15
N LEU A 188 7.43 32.45 41.65
CA LEU A 188 8.62 31.86 42.26
C LEU A 188 9.87 32.75 42.15
N LEU A 189 10.00 33.51 41.05
CA LEU A 189 11.05 34.51 40.88
C LEU A 189 10.83 35.73 41.80
N TYR A 190 9.60 36.24 41.91
CA TYR A 190 9.29 37.37 42.79
C TYR A 190 9.34 37.03 44.29
N SER A 191 9.08 35.77 44.65
CA SER A 191 9.19 35.29 46.04
C SER A 191 10.62 34.90 46.44
N GLY A 192 11.59 35.00 45.52
CA GLY A 192 13.01 34.72 45.80
C GLY A 192 13.33 33.25 46.06
N VAL A 193 12.41 32.34 45.69
CA VAL A 193 12.56 30.89 45.87
C VAL A 193 13.49 30.28 44.81
N ILE A 194 13.54 30.89 43.62
CA ILE A 194 14.43 30.51 42.52
C ILE A 194 15.31 31.72 42.19
N LYS A 195 16.64 31.53 42.15
CA LYS A 195 17.63 32.52 41.67
C LYS A 195 18.14 32.12 40.30
#